data_AF-A0A0G1RR11-F1
#
_entry.id   AF-A0A0G1RR11-F1
#
_cell.length_a   1.000
_cell.length_b   1.000
_cell.length_c   1.000
_cell.angle_alpha   90.00
_cell.angle_beta   90.00
_cell.angle_gamma   90.00
#
_symmetry.space_group_name_H-M   'P 1'
#
loop_
_entity.id
_entity.type
_entity.pdbx_description
1 polymer ?
#
loop_
_entity_poly.entity_id
_entity_poly.type
_entity_poly.pdbx_seq_one_letter_code
_entity_poly.pdbx_strand_id
1 'polypeptide(L)'
;MHPNLIKIASQSAYLSFHGFHAFFTTINYKIPPPNALSMSAPFVSVIIPTHNRMEPLEKCLARVCSQDYPKKSYEIMVVDDYSTDGTPSLVRMLQKKHHNLHYLQIQRKSPGAARNAGLAKAKGEIIAFTDDDCVAPHDWISSL
;
A
#
# COMPACT_ATOMS: atom_id res chain seq x y z
N MET A 1 33.42 -1.84 -4.05
CA MET A 1 32.84 -2.77 -3.06
C MET A 1 31.70 -2.04 -2.38
N HIS A 2 30.45 -2.35 -2.71
CA HIS A 2 29.26 -1.66 -2.19
C HIS A 2 28.60 -2.54 -1.13
N PRO A 3 28.51 -2.10 0.14
CA PRO A 3 27.55 -2.63 1.07
C PRO A 3 26.41 -1.61 1.19
N ASN A 4 25.19 -2.01 0.85
CA ASN A 4 23.93 -1.49 1.40
C ASN A 4 22.79 -2.37 0.86
N LEU A 5 22.82 -3.64 1.29
CA LEU A 5 21.69 -4.57 1.18
C LEU A 5 20.73 -4.27 2.33
N ILE A 6 19.51 -3.82 2.05
CA ILE A 6 18.42 -3.87 3.04
C ILE A 6 17.72 -5.22 2.90
N LYS A 7 17.71 -5.98 4.00
CA LYS A 7 16.92 -7.19 4.16
C LYS A 7 15.44 -6.82 4.19
N ILE A 8 14.66 -7.30 3.22
CA ILE A 8 13.19 -7.38 3.36
C ILE A 8 12.92 -8.49 4.36
N ALA A 9 12.50 -8.14 5.58
CA ALA A 9 11.99 -9.12 6.54
C ALA A 9 10.48 -9.26 6.31
N SER A 10 10.07 -10.28 5.55
CA SER A 10 8.74 -10.86 5.69
C SER A 10 8.92 -12.27 6.27
N GLN A 11 8.31 -12.55 7.41
CA GLN A 11 8.20 -13.92 7.90
C GLN A 11 7.19 -14.65 7.00
N SER A 12 7.67 -15.35 5.97
CA SER A 12 6.93 -16.44 5.36
C SER A 12 7.42 -17.74 5.98
N ALA A 13 6.59 -18.33 6.85
CA ALA A 13 6.74 -19.72 7.23
C ALA A 13 6.58 -20.60 5.97
N TYR A 14 7.66 -21.25 5.54
CA TYR A 14 7.65 -22.24 4.47
C TYR A 14 7.23 -23.60 5.04
N LEU A 15 6.12 -24.16 4.56
CA LEU A 15 5.92 -25.60 4.51
C LEU A 15 6.14 -26.07 3.07
N SER A 16 7.16 -26.90 2.88
CA SER A 16 7.60 -27.45 1.60
C SER A 16 6.66 -28.55 1.09
N PHE A 17 6.17 -28.46 -0.14
CA PHE A 17 5.85 -29.63 -0.96
C PHE A 17 6.15 -29.33 -2.45
N HIS A 18 6.60 -30.36 -3.14
CA HIS A 18 7.44 -30.31 -4.34
C HIS A 18 6.74 -29.80 -5.61
N GLY A 19 7.48 -29.03 -6.41
CA GLY A 19 7.38 -29.00 -7.87
C GLY A 19 6.43 -27.98 -8.49
N PHE A 20 6.85 -26.73 -8.63
CA PHE A 20 6.30 -25.81 -9.64
C PHE A 20 7.41 -24.85 -10.11
N HIS A 21 7.53 -24.67 -11.43
CA HIS A 21 8.42 -23.68 -12.04
C HIS A 21 8.04 -22.29 -11.52
N ALA A 22 8.90 -21.72 -10.67
CA ALA A 22 8.75 -20.36 -10.19
C ALA A 22 9.03 -19.39 -11.34
N PHE A 23 7.99 -18.75 -11.86
CA PHE A 23 8.16 -17.52 -12.64
C PHE A 23 8.61 -16.42 -11.67
N PHE A 24 9.93 -16.25 -11.54
CA PHE A 24 10.52 -15.09 -10.90
C PHE A 24 10.39 -13.91 -11.86
N THR A 25 9.33 -13.11 -11.73
CA THR A 25 9.35 -11.75 -12.26
C THR A 25 10.29 -10.94 -11.39
N THR A 26 11.54 -10.79 -11.82
CA THR A 26 12.45 -9.80 -11.25
C THR A 26 11.85 -8.43 -11.50
N ILE A 27 11.23 -7.82 -10.48
CA ILE A 27 10.91 -6.40 -10.51
C ILE A 27 12.23 -5.67 -10.32
N ASN A 28 12.77 -5.11 -11.39
CA ASN A 28 13.92 -4.21 -11.33
C ASN A 28 13.49 -2.91 -10.64
N TYR A 29 13.59 -2.86 -9.31
CA TYR A 29 13.43 -1.62 -8.57
C TYR A 29 14.74 -0.83 -8.62
N LYS A 30 14.72 0.32 -9.30
CA LYS A 30 15.88 1.21 -9.41
C LYS A 30 15.88 2.10 -8.17
N ILE A 31 16.80 1.84 -7.23
CA ILE A 31 16.99 2.70 -6.06
C ILE A 31 17.47 4.06 -6.58
N PRO A 32 16.74 5.17 -6.34
CA PRO A 32 17.24 6.49 -6.70
C PRO A 32 18.51 6.79 -5.90
N PRO A 33 19.53 7.44 -6.51
CA PRO A 33 20.75 7.79 -5.79
C PRO A 33 20.40 8.72 -4.61
N PRO A 34 21.08 8.58 -3.46
CA PRO A 34 20.72 9.25 -2.19
C PRO A 34 20.83 10.79 -2.20
N ASN A 35 21.12 11.42 -3.35
CA ASN A 35 21.31 12.86 -3.48
C ASN A 35 20.80 13.47 -4.81
N ALA A 36 19.87 12.81 -5.50
CA ALA A 36 19.10 13.52 -6.52
C ALA A 36 18.08 14.40 -5.79
N LEU A 37 18.45 15.64 -5.48
CA LEU A 37 17.54 16.68 -5.00
C LEU A 37 16.51 16.97 -6.11
N SER A 38 15.48 16.14 -6.22
CA SER A 38 14.27 16.55 -6.89
C SER A 38 13.61 17.61 -6.01
N MET A 39 13.48 18.83 -6.54
CA MET A 39 12.67 19.91 -5.96
C MET A 39 11.18 19.52 -5.73
N SER A 40 10.78 18.30 -6.13
CA SER A 40 9.47 17.71 -5.91
C SER A 40 9.55 16.56 -4.90
N ALA A 41 8.63 16.54 -3.95
CA ALA A 41 8.44 15.44 -3.02
C ALA A 41 8.13 14.13 -3.81
N PRO A 42 8.77 12.98 -3.46
CA PRO A 42 8.61 11.72 -4.18
C PRO A 42 7.15 11.26 -4.22
N PHE A 43 6.73 10.57 -5.29
CA PHE A 43 5.37 10.04 -5.34
C PHE A 43 5.24 8.77 -4.47
N VAL A 44 4.29 8.73 -3.53
CA VAL A 44 4.10 7.60 -2.59
C VAL A 44 2.79 6.87 -2.88
N SER A 45 2.81 5.53 -2.94
CA SER A 45 1.59 4.71 -2.94
C SER A 45 1.41 4.05 -1.59
N VAL A 46 0.35 4.43 -0.88
CA VAL A 46 -0.07 3.78 0.37
C VAL A 46 -1.04 2.65 0.03
N ILE A 47 -0.76 1.42 0.45
CA ILE A 47 -1.60 0.25 0.19
C ILE A 47 -2.21 -0.26 1.50
N ILE A 48 -3.53 -0.35 1.54
CA ILE A 48 -4.32 -0.75 2.71
C ILE A 48 -5.16 -1.97 2.34
N PRO A 49 -4.77 -3.19 2.76
CA PRO A 49 -5.63 -4.36 2.60
C PRO A 49 -6.79 -4.31 3.59
N THR A 50 -7.99 -4.75 3.18
CA THR A 50 -9.16 -4.79 4.07
C THR A 50 -10.13 -5.93 3.70
N HIS A 51 -10.92 -6.39 4.67
CA HIS A 51 -12.02 -7.34 4.48
C HIS A 51 -13.02 -7.28 5.63
N ASN A 52 -14.24 -6.79 5.39
CA ASN A 52 -15.32 -6.67 6.37
C ASN A 52 -14.93 -5.87 7.64
N ARG A 53 -14.30 -4.71 7.42
CA ARG A 53 -13.71 -3.87 8.48
C ARG A 53 -14.06 -2.40 8.28
N MET A 54 -15.33 -2.11 7.99
CA MET A 54 -15.79 -0.74 7.70
C MET A 54 -15.35 0.29 8.75
N GLU A 55 -15.60 0.06 10.04
CA GLU A 55 -15.32 1.05 11.09
C GLU A 55 -13.82 1.27 11.36
N PRO A 56 -12.97 0.22 11.49
CA PRO A 56 -11.53 0.43 11.56
C PRO A 56 -10.98 1.18 10.34
N LEU A 57 -11.41 0.76 9.14
CA LEU A 57 -10.95 1.36 7.89
C LEU A 57 -11.31 2.84 7.81
N GLU A 58 -12.50 3.24 8.26
CA GLU A 58 -12.89 4.65 8.32
C GLU A 58 -11.90 5.49 9.15
N LYS A 59 -11.50 4.99 10.31
CA LYS A 59 -10.54 5.66 11.20
C LYS A 59 -9.13 5.71 10.58
N CYS A 60 -8.69 4.62 9.97
CA CYS A 60 -7.41 4.56 9.25
C CYS A 60 -7.39 5.56 8.09
N LEU A 61 -8.42 5.55 7.24
CA LEU A 61 -8.54 6.46 6.10
C LEU A 61 -8.62 7.92 6.53
N ALA A 62 -9.29 8.24 7.64
CA ALA A 62 -9.31 9.60 8.17
C ALA A 62 -7.89 10.15 8.43
N ARG A 63 -6.96 9.29 8.89
CA ARG A 63 -5.55 9.66 9.16
C ARG A 63 -4.67 9.68 7.92
N VAL A 64 -4.83 8.69 7.03
CA VAL A 64 -4.02 8.60 5.80
C VAL A 64 -4.45 9.67 4.78
N CYS A 65 -5.73 10.01 4.71
CA CYS A 65 -6.21 11.11 3.88
C CYS A 65 -5.78 12.48 4.40
N SER A 66 -5.43 12.62 5.69
CA SER A 66 -5.04 13.88 6.32
C SER A 66 -3.52 14.03 6.52
N GLN A 67 -2.69 13.28 5.80
CA GLN A 67 -1.22 13.38 5.91
C GLN A 67 -0.69 14.75 5.51
N ASP A 68 0.35 15.21 6.21
CA ASP A 68 1.13 16.42 5.91
C ASP A 68 2.07 16.19 4.72
N TYR A 69 1.46 15.89 3.59
CA TYR A 69 2.15 15.60 2.36
C TYR A 69 1.32 16.15 1.20
N PRO A 70 1.94 16.70 0.14
CA PRO A 70 1.19 17.25 -0.98
C PRO A 70 0.22 16.21 -1.54
N LYS A 71 -1.10 16.51 -1.58
CA LYS A 71 -2.13 15.54 -2.03
C LYS A 71 -1.94 15.01 -3.44
N LYS A 72 -1.19 15.75 -4.26
CA LYS A 72 -0.78 15.35 -5.62
C LYS A 72 0.47 14.46 -5.67
N SER A 73 1.14 14.26 -4.54
CA SER A 73 2.37 13.48 -4.40
C SER A 73 2.14 12.14 -3.71
N TYR A 74 0.91 11.75 -3.41
CA TYR A 74 0.64 10.39 -2.94
C TYR A 74 -0.76 9.92 -3.32
N GLU A 75 -0.90 8.61 -3.45
CA GLU A 75 -2.16 7.91 -3.63
C GLU A 75 -2.39 6.90 -2.50
N ILE A 76 -3.66 6.58 -2.26
CA ILE A 76 -4.11 5.59 -1.28
C ILE A 76 -4.86 4.51 -2.06
N MET A 77 -4.42 3.27 -1.98
CA MET A 77 -5.04 2.12 -2.62
C MET A 77 -5.64 1.23 -1.53
N VAL A 78 -6.96 1.31 -1.36
CA VAL A 78 -7.69 0.32 -0.55
C VAL A 78 -7.89 -0.92 -1.40
N VAL A 79 -7.31 -2.04 -0.95
CA VAL A 79 -7.47 -3.34 -1.60
C VAL A 79 -8.40 -4.19 -0.77
N ASP A 80 -9.63 -4.32 -1.25
CA ASP A 80 -10.71 -5.01 -0.57
C ASP A 80 -10.84 -6.44 -1.09
N ASP A 81 -10.68 -7.41 -0.20
CA ASP A 81 -10.88 -8.82 -0.51
C ASP A 81 -12.36 -9.22 -0.43
N TYR A 82 -13.17 -8.59 -1.28
CA TYR A 82 -14.59 -8.90 -1.43
C TYR A 82 -15.40 -8.76 -0.13
N SER A 83 -15.28 -7.59 0.54
CA SER A 83 -16.15 -7.25 1.67
C SER A 83 -17.63 -7.27 1.28
N THR A 84 -18.44 -7.78 2.19
CA THR A 84 -19.90 -7.90 2.09
C THR A 84 -20.63 -6.96 3.06
N ASP A 85 -19.89 -6.26 3.92
CA ASP A 85 -20.41 -5.23 4.81
C ASP A 85 -20.48 -3.85 4.13
N GLY A 86 -20.54 -2.77 4.91
CA GLY A 86 -20.57 -1.40 4.40
C GLY A 86 -19.23 -0.88 3.84
N THR A 87 -18.15 -1.66 3.89
CA THR A 87 -16.80 -1.26 3.45
C THR A 87 -16.77 -0.71 2.02
N PRO A 88 -17.37 -1.35 1.00
CA PRO A 88 -17.33 -0.82 -0.37
C PRO A 88 -18.06 0.53 -0.49
N SER A 89 -19.17 0.68 0.23
CA SER A 89 -19.97 1.92 0.23
C SER A 89 -19.24 3.07 0.89
N LEU A 90 -18.57 2.80 2.03
CA LEU A 90 -17.71 3.75 2.73
C LEU A 90 -16.61 4.28 1.79
N VAL A 91 -15.84 3.38 1.16
CA VAL A 91 -14.72 3.80 0.30
C VAL A 91 -15.24 4.63 -0.88
N ARG A 92 -16.29 4.20 -1.57
CA ARG A 92 -16.90 4.96 -2.68
C ARG A 92 -17.37 6.34 -2.27
N MET A 93 -17.90 6.49 -1.05
CA MET A 93 -18.28 7.79 -0.50
C MET A 93 -17.07 8.70 -0.28
N LEU A 94 -15.98 8.16 0.30
CA LEU A 94 -14.74 8.90 0.54
C LEU A 94 -14.01 9.28 -0.76
N GLN A 95 -14.08 8.46 -1.80
CA GLN A 95 -13.50 8.77 -3.12
C GLN A 95 -14.07 10.06 -3.74
N LYS A 96 -15.30 10.43 -3.40
CA LYS A 96 -15.90 11.71 -3.85
C LYS A 96 -15.22 12.92 -3.20
N LYS A 97 -14.59 12.74 -2.04
CA LYS A 97 -13.90 13.79 -1.27
C LYS A 97 -12.39 13.78 -1.49
N HIS A 98 -11.80 12.62 -1.77
CA HIS A 98 -10.36 12.42 -1.89
C HIS A 98 -10.01 11.87 -3.27
N HIS A 99 -9.56 12.74 -4.18
CA HIS A 99 -9.22 12.36 -5.55
C HIS A 99 -8.04 11.38 -5.65
N ASN A 100 -7.22 11.29 -4.61
CA ASN A 100 -6.08 10.39 -4.50
C ASN A 100 -6.41 9.07 -3.79
N LEU A 101 -7.69 8.82 -3.46
CA LEU A 101 -8.16 7.55 -2.92
C LEU A 101 -8.67 6.65 -4.05
N HIS A 102 -8.12 5.44 -4.09
CA HIS A 102 -8.42 4.41 -5.07
C HIS A 102 -8.92 3.15 -4.37
N TYR A 103 -9.78 2.41 -5.06
CA TYR A 103 -10.38 1.19 -4.55
C TYR A 103 -10.16 0.07 -5.56
N LEU A 104 -9.62 -1.04 -5.09
CA LEU A 104 -9.38 -2.25 -5.85
C LEU A 104 -10.06 -3.40 -5.12
N GLN A 105 -11.11 -3.97 -5.72
CA GLN A 105 -11.70 -5.20 -5.22
C GLN A 105 -10.98 -6.41 -5.82
N ILE A 106 -10.66 -7.38 -4.97
CA ILE A 106 -10.11 -8.67 -5.37
C ILE A 106 -10.94 -9.79 -4.74
N GLN A 107 -10.75 -11.01 -5.22
CA GLN A 107 -11.38 -12.21 -4.66
C GLN A 107 -10.29 -13.25 -4.38
N ARG A 108 -9.39 -12.91 -3.46
CA ARG A 108 -8.25 -13.76 -3.09
C ARG A 108 -8.03 -13.63 -1.58
N LYS A 109 -8.53 -14.65 -0.87
CA LYS A 109 -8.64 -14.81 0.60
C LYS A 109 -7.34 -14.71 1.39
N SER A 110 -6.55 -13.65 1.23
CA SER A 110 -5.37 -13.38 2.07
C SER A 110 -4.91 -11.91 2.02
N PRO A 111 -4.42 -11.36 3.14
CA PRO A 111 -3.77 -10.04 3.17
C PRO A 111 -2.55 -9.92 2.24
N GLY A 112 -1.79 -11.02 2.04
CA GLY A 112 -0.65 -11.05 1.13
C GLY A 112 -1.07 -10.87 -0.34
N ALA A 113 -2.15 -11.53 -0.77
CA ALA A 113 -2.71 -11.34 -2.11
C ALA A 113 -3.22 -9.91 -2.31
N ALA A 114 -3.86 -9.32 -1.30
CA ALA A 114 -4.30 -7.93 -1.32
C ALA A 114 -3.12 -6.96 -1.48
N ARG A 115 -2.08 -7.11 -0.67
CA ARG A 115 -0.86 -6.28 -0.80
C ARG A 115 -0.21 -6.40 -2.17
N ASN A 116 -0.08 -7.61 -2.70
CA ASN A 116 0.52 -7.84 -4.03
C ASN A 116 -0.34 -7.26 -5.16
N ALA A 117 -1.67 -7.37 -5.07
CA ALA A 117 -2.59 -6.78 -6.04
C ALA A 117 -2.52 -5.25 -6.02
N GLY A 118 -2.43 -4.65 -4.82
CA GLY A 118 -2.18 -3.21 -4.66
C GLY A 118 -0.84 -2.78 -5.25
N LEU A 119 0.24 -3.52 -4.96
CA LEU A 119 1.58 -3.26 -5.47
C LEU A 119 1.61 -3.26 -7.00
N ALA A 120 0.90 -4.19 -7.63
CA ALA A 120 0.80 -4.28 -9.09
C ALA A 120 0.05 -3.09 -9.75
N LYS A 121 -0.68 -2.28 -8.97
CA LYS A 121 -1.40 -1.08 -9.43
C LYS A 121 -0.78 0.22 -8.94
N ALA A 122 0.18 0.15 -8.02
CA ALA A 122 0.84 1.31 -7.43
C ALA A 122 1.69 2.07 -8.45
N LYS A 123 1.69 3.40 -8.34
CA LYS A 123 2.47 4.32 -9.18
C LYS A 123 3.63 5.00 -8.44
N GLY A 124 3.73 4.77 -7.14
CA GLY A 124 4.71 5.32 -6.22
C GLY A 124 6.14 4.94 -6.55
N GLU A 125 7.04 5.90 -6.40
CA GLU A 125 8.47 5.66 -6.22
C GLU A 125 8.70 4.94 -4.88
N ILE A 126 7.90 5.30 -3.87
CA ILE A 126 7.90 4.68 -2.55
C ILE A 126 6.57 3.94 -2.35
N ILE A 127 6.65 2.71 -1.82
CA ILE A 127 5.49 1.89 -1.47
C ILE A 127 5.41 1.78 0.04
N ALA A 128 4.30 2.26 0.61
CA ALA A 128 4.01 2.17 2.03
C ALA A 128 2.83 1.22 2.27
N PHE A 129 2.99 0.26 3.17
CA PHE A 129 1.90 -0.60 3.61
C PHE A 129 1.44 -0.16 5.01
N THR A 130 0.14 -0.14 5.23
CA THR A 130 -0.46 0.00 6.56
C THR A 130 -1.71 -0.86 6.63
N ASP A 131 -2.01 -1.42 7.80
CA ASP A 131 -3.24 -2.20 8.00
C ASP A 131 -4.44 -1.27 8.21
N ASP A 132 -5.65 -1.81 8.05
CA ASP A 132 -6.91 -1.05 8.07
C ASP A 132 -7.35 -0.57 9.47
N ASP A 133 -6.64 -0.93 10.53
CA ASP A 133 -6.88 -0.51 11.91
C ASP A 133 -5.75 0.35 12.51
N CYS A 134 -4.77 0.73 11.68
CA CYS A 134 -3.67 1.59 12.09
C CYS A 134 -4.04 3.07 12.13
N VAL A 135 -3.46 3.80 13.08
CA VAL A 135 -3.59 5.25 13.23
C VAL A 135 -2.25 5.88 12.90
N ALA A 136 -2.06 6.30 11.65
CA ALA A 136 -0.81 6.91 11.22
C ALA A 136 -0.57 8.28 11.90
N PRO A 137 0.67 8.58 12.33
CA PRO A 137 1.12 9.93 12.65
C PRO A 137 0.84 10.91 11.51
N HIS A 138 0.75 12.21 11.80
CA HIS A 138 0.37 13.22 10.79
C HIS A 138 1.44 13.42 9.71
N ASP A 139 2.70 13.20 10.08
CA ASP A 139 3.93 13.31 9.30
C ASP A 139 4.43 11.96 8.79
N TRP A 140 3.62 10.90 8.85
CA TRP A 140 4.07 9.55 8.53
C TRP A 140 4.62 9.46 7.10
N ILE A 141 3.90 9.97 6.09
CA ILE A 141 4.36 9.92 4.70
C ILE A 141 5.63 10.75 4.47
N SER A 142 5.77 11.92 5.11
CA SER A 142 6.96 12.77 4.95
C SER A 142 8.19 12.20 5.66
N SER A 143 8.00 11.25 6.58
CA SER A 143 9.07 10.57 7.32
C SER A 143 9.63 9.30 6.66
N LEU A 144 9.06 8.87 5.52
CA LEU A 144 9.43 7.63 4.82
C LEU A 144 10.78 7.70 4.09
#